data_AF-A0A1N6TSU6-F1
#
_entry.id   AF-A0A1N6TSU6-F1
#
_cell.length_a   1.000
_cell.length_b   1.000
_cell.length_c   1.000
_cell.angle_alpha   90.00
_cell.angle_beta   90.00
_cell.angle_gamma   90.00
#
_symmetry.space_group_name_H-M   'P 1'
#
loop_
_entity.id
_entity.type
_entity.pdbx_description
1 polymer ?
#
loop_
_entity_poly.entity_id
_entity_poly.type
_entity_poly.pdbx_seq_one_letter_code
_entity_poly.pdbx_strand_id
1 'polypeptide(L)'
;MANMSETEEANPVIEQLEEKDKTSAVAVAGHPLHAMSVHFPIALVFGTLAVDVFYWFSADPFWLRVGLWTSGTAFLAGVAAGLVGTAELLLVPGIRARAASWAHAIAAITLISVAGANWGLRLIDPNVVLPHGMLLSVLAAVLTGVAGWHGGKLIFDHGIGLMVSPKD
;
A
#
# COMPACT_ATOMS: atom_id res chain seq x y z
N MET A 1 -5.34 20.10 -49.83
CA MET A 1 -4.37 19.65 -48.81
C MET A 1 -4.80 20.25 -47.50
N ALA A 2 -5.49 19.47 -46.67
CA ALA A 2 -5.93 19.90 -45.35
C ALA A 2 -4.75 19.82 -44.37
N ASN A 3 -4.62 20.87 -43.57
CA ASN A 3 -3.57 21.11 -42.59
C ASN A 3 -3.47 19.91 -41.63
N MET A 4 -2.31 19.23 -41.62
CA MET A 4 -2.01 18.24 -40.59
C MET A 4 -1.88 18.99 -39.26
N SER A 5 -2.66 18.53 -38.29
CA SER A 5 -2.82 19.05 -36.94
C SER A 5 -1.51 19.46 -36.28
N GLU A 6 -1.55 20.61 -35.61
CA GLU A 6 -0.72 20.95 -34.45
C GLU A 6 -0.64 19.71 -33.53
N THR A 7 0.44 18.94 -33.65
CA THR A 7 0.74 17.85 -32.73
C THR A 7 1.20 18.47 -31.43
N GLU A 8 0.34 18.39 -30.41
CA GLU A 8 0.63 18.44 -28.96
C GLU A 8 2.05 18.92 -28.61
N GLU A 9 2.24 20.22 -28.38
CA GLU A 9 3.40 20.68 -27.61
C GLU A 9 3.38 19.95 -26.27
N ALA A 10 4.43 19.17 -25.99
CA ALA A 10 4.56 18.41 -24.76
C ALA A 10 4.41 19.36 -23.56
N ASN A 11 3.56 19.00 -22.60
CA ASN A 11 3.30 19.83 -21.44
C ASN A 11 4.60 20.05 -20.64
N PRO A 12 5.08 21.30 -20.45
CA PRO A 12 6.38 21.58 -19.83
C PRO A 12 6.47 21.11 -18.36
N VAL A 13 5.33 20.94 -17.68
CA VAL A 13 5.29 20.35 -16.33
C VAL A 13 5.60 18.86 -16.37
N ILE A 14 5.12 18.15 -17.40
CA ILE A 14 5.35 16.71 -17.56
C ILE A 14 6.83 16.45 -17.89
N GLU A 15 7.42 17.26 -18.77
CA GLU A 15 8.84 17.19 -19.11
C GLU A 15 9.75 17.34 -17.87
N GLN A 16 9.50 18.36 -17.05
CA GLN A 16 10.22 18.56 -15.78
C GLN A 16 10.03 17.41 -14.76
N LEU A 17 8.91 16.68 -14.83
CA LEU A 17 8.67 15.52 -13.97
C LEU A 17 9.42 14.29 -14.46
N GLU A 18 9.64 14.16 -15.78
CA GLU A 18 10.38 13.05 -16.39
C GLU A 18 11.88 13.15 -16.14
N GLU A 19 12.43 14.36 -16.08
CA GLU A 19 13.84 14.61 -15.76
C GLU A 19 14.22 14.22 -14.32
N LYS A 20 13.26 14.16 -13.40
CA LYS A 20 13.52 13.82 -11.99
C LYS A 20 13.74 12.33 -11.82
N ASP A 21 14.79 12.00 -11.07
CA ASP A 21 15.09 10.62 -10.66
C ASP A 21 13.93 9.98 -9.88
N LYS A 22 13.65 8.72 -10.23
CA LYS A 22 12.55 7.87 -9.75
C LYS A 22 13.05 6.55 -9.19
N THR A 23 14.36 6.34 -9.16
CA THR A 23 14.96 5.13 -8.62
C THR A 23 14.73 5.03 -7.11
N SER A 24 14.60 3.80 -6.60
CA SER A 24 14.41 3.57 -5.17
C SER A 24 15.69 3.95 -4.42
N ALA A 25 15.59 4.90 -3.49
CA ALA A 25 16.68 5.26 -2.59
C ALA A 25 16.90 4.23 -1.48
N VAL A 26 15.95 3.32 -1.27
CA VAL A 26 15.96 2.31 -0.19
C VAL A 26 15.88 0.92 -0.83
N ALA A 27 16.97 0.53 -1.49
CA ALA A 27 17.10 -0.76 -2.17
C ALA A 27 18.21 -1.62 -1.55
N VAL A 28 17.99 -2.93 -1.50
CA VAL A 28 19.01 -3.92 -1.10
C VAL A 28 19.31 -4.82 -2.28
N ALA A 29 20.57 -4.89 -2.70
CA ALA A 29 20.99 -5.62 -3.91
C ALA A 29 20.15 -5.23 -5.16
N GLY A 30 19.78 -3.94 -5.28
CA GLY A 30 18.95 -3.44 -6.37
C GLY A 30 17.44 -3.74 -6.24
N HIS A 31 17.00 -4.38 -5.16
CA HIS A 31 15.58 -4.69 -4.97
C HIS A 31 14.93 -3.62 -4.08
N PRO A 32 13.89 -2.90 -4.55
CA PRO A 32 13.21 -1.87 -3.77
C PRO A 32 12.57 -2.47 -2.52
N LEU A 33 13.01 -2.05 -1.34
CA LEU A 33 12.55 -2.64 -0.08
C LEU A 33 11.06 -2.41 0.16
N HIS A 34 10.51 -1.29 -0.29
CA HIS A 34 9.07 -1.02 -0.17
C HIS A 34 8.26 -2.05 -0.98
N ALA A 35 8.61 -2.24 -2.26
CA ALA A 35 7.92 -3.22 -3.12
C ALA A 35 8.01 -4.66 -2.59
N MET A 36 9.13 -5.03 -1.96
CA MET A 36 9.24 -6.33 -1.30
C MET A 36 8.34 -6.41 -0.06
N SER A 37 8.42 -5.42 0.82
CA SER A 37 7.78 -5.46 2.15
C SER A 37 6.25 -5.38 2.11
N VAL A 38 5.63 -4.78 1.09
CA VAL A 38 4.17 -4.65 1.00
C VAL A 38 3.42 -5.98 0.84
N HIS A 39 4.08 -7.05 0.39
CA HIS A 39 3.45 -8.37 0.24
C HIS A 39 2.91 -8.92 1.57
N PHE A 40 3.64 -8.68 2.67
CA PHE A 40 3.27 -9.16 4.00
C PHE A 40 1.97 -8.54 4.53
N PRO A 41 1.83 -7.20 4.66
CA PRO A 41 0.59 -6.61 5.13
C PRO A 41 -0.58 -6.92 4.19
N ILE A 42 -0.37 -6.97 2.86
CA ILE A 42 -1.44 -7.33 1.91
C ILE A 42 -1.99 -8.73 2.23
N ALA A 43 -1.12 -9.74 2.29
CA ALA A 43 -1.53 -11.11 2.56
C ALA A 43 -2.19 -11.25 3.95
N LEU A 44 -1.66 -10.58 4.97
CA LEU A 44 -2.16 -10.66 6.34
C LEU A 44 -3.50 -9.93 6.54
N VAL A 45 -3.77 -8.84 5.80
CA VAL A 45 -5.08 -8.18 5.83
C VAL A 45 -6.16 -9.12 5.29
N PHE A 46 -5.93 -9.72 4.11
CA PHE A 46 -6.88 -10.70 3.55
C PHE A 46 -6.98 -11.95 4.42
N GLY A 47 -5.87 -12.40 5.00
CA GLY A 47 -5.85 -13.49 5.98
C GLY A 47 -6.68 -13.19 7.22
N THR A 48 -6.62 -11.96 7.74
CA THR A 48 -7.43 -11.52 8.90
C THR A 48 -8.92 -11.53 8.54
N LEU A 49 -9.30 -11.05 7.36
CA LEU A 49 -10.68 -11.12 6.89
C LEU A 49 -11.15 -12.58 6.75
N ALA A 50 -10.32 -13.47 6.19
CA ALA A 50 -10.66 -14.89 6.08
C ALA A 50 -10.87 -15.54 7.46
N VAL A 51 -10.04 -15.18 8.44
CA VAL A 51 -10.18 -15.65 9.84
C VAL A 51 -11.51 -15.20 10.44
N ASP A 52 -11.92 -13.95 10.23
CA ASP A 52 -13.21 -13.46 10.74
C ASP A 52 -14.40 -14.16 10.07
N VAL A 53 -14.29 -14.44 8.77
CA VAL A 53 -15.29 -15.23 8.03
C VAL A 53 -15.38 -16.65 8.59
N PHE A 54 -14.25 -17.31 8.83
CA PHE A 54 -14.26 -18.64 9.46
C PHE A 54 -14.83 -18.61 10.88
N TYR A 55 -14.53 -17.59 11.67
CA TYR A 55 -15.14 -17.43 12.99
C TYR A 55 -16.65 -17.24 12.91
N TRP A 56 -17.15 -16.42 11.97
CA TRP A 56 -18.59 -16.22 11.76
C TRP A 56 -19.32 -17.55 11.54
N PHE A 57 -18.77 -18.44 10.71
CA PHE A 57 -19.43 -19.70 10.38
C PHE A 57 -19.22 -20.82 11.40
N SER A 58 -18.04 -20.88 12.02
CA SER A 58 -17.70 -22.00 12.92
C SER A 58 -17.98 -21.71 14.39
N ALA A 59 -18.02 -20.44 14.78
CA ALA A 59 -18.00 -19.99 16.19
C ALA A 59 -16.84 -20.60 17.02
N ASP A 60 -15.80 -21.14 16.38
CA ASP A 60 -14.67 -21.77 17.06
C ASP A 60 -13.74 -20.69 17.66
N PRO A 61 -13.55 -20.63 18.99
CA PRO A 61 -12.65 -19.66 19.64
C PRO A 61 -11.20 -19.72 19.17
N PHE A 62 -10.77 -20.81 18.51
CA PHE A 62 -9.49 -20.88 17.81
C PHE A 62 -9.25 -19.66 16.92
N TRP A 63 -10.26 -19.27 16.12
CA TRP A 63 -10.13 -18.17 15.16
C TRP A 63 -9.96 -16.81 15.81
N LEU A 64 -10.45 -16.61 17.05
CA LEU A 64 -10.22 -15.37 17.79
C LEU A 64 -8.71 -15.16 18.07
N ARG A 65 -8.02 -16.23 18.48
CA ARG A 65 -6.59 -16.19 18.75
C ARG A 65 -5.77 -16.03 17.48
N VAL A 66 -6.15 -16.72 16.40
CA VAL A 66 -5.52 -16.54 15.08
C VAL A 66 -5.71 -15.10 14.62
N GLY A 67 -6.93 -14.55 14.70
CA GLY A 67 -7.25 -13.20 14.25
C GLY A 67 -6.51 -12.12 15.03
N LEU A 68 -6.29 -12.31 16.33
CA LEU A 68 -5.46 -11.42 17.15
C LEU A 68 -4.03 -11.30 16.60
N TRP A 69 -3.38 -12.43 16.30
CA TRP A 69 -2.00 -12.43 15.84
C TRP A 69 -1.88 -12.07 14.35
N THR A 70 -2.82 -12.50 13.50
CA THR A 70 -2.82 -12.15 12.07
C THR A 70 -3.04 -10.64 11.88
N SER A 71 -4.01 -10.04 12.59
CA SER A 71 -4.25 -8.59 12.53
C SER A 71 -3.09 -7.76 13.10
N GLY A 72 -2.50 -8.19 14.22
CA GLY A 72 -1.33 -7.54 14.80
C GLY A 72 -0.11 -7.61 13.88
N THR A 73 0.13 -8.76 13.27
CA THR A 73 1.22 -8.91 12.30
C THR A 73 0.95 -8.08 11.04
N ALA A 74 -0.31 -7.99 10.58
CA ALA A 74 -0.69 -7.13 9.47
C ALA A 74 -0.37 -5.66 9.76
N PHE A 75 -0.72 -5.18 10.97
CA PHE A 75 -0.40 -3.83 11.41
C PHE A 75 1.11 -3.58 11.49
N LEU A 76 1.87 -4.45 12.17
CA LEU A 76 3.32 -4.28 12.32
C LEU A 76 4.07 -4.35 10.99
N ALA A 77 3.70 -5.28 10.11
CA ALA A 77 4.25 -5.36 8.77
C ALA A 77 3.87 -4.14 7.92
N GLY A 78 2.64 -3.62 8.09
CA GLY A 78 2.17 -2.40 7.47
C GLY A 78 2.97 -1.17 7.92
N VAL A 79 3.24 -1.04 9.22
CA VAL A 79 4.11 0.01 9.76
C VAL A 79 5.52 -0.09 9.17
N ALA A 80 6.11 -1.29 9.15
CA ALA A 80 7.44 -1.49 8.58
C ALA A 80 7.49 -1.09 7.10
N ALA A 81 6.54 -1.55 6.29
CA ALA A 81 6.44 -1.20 4.87
C ALA A 81 6.17 0.30 4.67
N GLY A 82 5.32 0.89 5.51
CA GLY A 82 4.98 2.32 5.50
C GLY A 82 6.16 3.22 5.85
N LEU A 83 7.02 2.81 6.79
CA LEU A 83 8.27 3.53 7.09
C LEU A 83 9.21 3.56 5.89
N VAL A 84 9.39 2.41 5.23
CA VAL A 84 10.22 2.32 4.01
C VAL A 84 9.63 3.18 2.89
N GLY A 85 8.33 3.06 2.61
CA GLY A 85 7.67 3.86 1.56
C GLY A 85 7.66 5.36 1.87
N THR A 86 7.54 5.75 3.14
CA THR A 86 7.64 7.16 3.57
C THR A 86 9.06 7.67 3.36
N ALA A 87 10.09 6.89 3.68
CA ALA A 87 11.47 7.26 3.41
C ALA A 87 11.69 7.47 1.91
N GLU A 88 11.22 6.57 1.04
CA GLU A 88 11.29 6.73 -0.41
C GLU A 88 10.57 8.00 -0.90
N LEU A 89 9.33 8.24 -0.42
CA LEU A 89 8.56 9.43 -0.76
C LEU A 89 9.31 10.72 -0.42
N LEU A 90 9.91 10.80 0.77
CA LEU A 90 10.59 12.01 1.22
C LEU A 90 11.96 12.19 0.55
N LEU A 91 12.73 11.12 0.42
CA LEU A 91 14.11 11.15 -0.07
C LEU A 91 14.20 11.33 -1.58
N VAL A 92 13.24 10.82 -2.37
CA VAL A 92 13.31 10.85 -3.83
C VAL A 92 12.41 11.95 -4.42
N PRO A 93 12.97 13.04 -4.97
CA PRO A 93 12.19 14.17 -5.49
C PRO A 93 11.21 13.81 -6.60
N GLY A 94 11.56 12.86 -7.47
CA GLY A 94 10.65 12.38 -8.52
C GLY A 94 9.43 11.65 -7.95
N ILE A 95 9.58 10.91 -6.85
CA ILE A 95 8.44 10.23 -6.21
C ILE A 95 7.48 11.25 -5.61
N ARG A 96 7.94 12.19 -4.78
CA ARG A 96 7.05 13.20 -4.15
C ARG A 96 6.43 14.21 -5.09
N ALA A 97 6.99 14.42 -6.28
CA ALA A 97 6.45 15.38 -7.23
C ALA A 97 5.14 14.91 -7.89
N ARG A 98 4.73 13.65 -7.70
CA ARG A 98 3.57 13.03 -8.35
C ARG A 98 2.39 12.92 -7.38
N ALA A 99 1.22 13.40 -7.82
CA ALA A 99 -0.02 13.30 -7.04
C ALA A 99 -0.41 11.83 -6.75
N ALA A 100 -0.13 10.92 -7.68
CA ALA A 100 -0.36 9.49 -7.49
C ALA A 100 0.40 8.92 -6.27
N SER A 101 1.60 9.42 -6.00
CA SER A 101 2.43 8.97 -4.86
C SER A 101 1.77 9.35 -3.54
N TRP A 102 1.24 10.57 -3.45
CA TRP A 102 0.50 11.04 -2.29
C TRP A 102 -0.84 10.33 -2.11
N ALA A 103 -1.56 10.06 -3.21
CA ALA A 103 -2.80 9.28 -3.15
C ALA A 103 -2.55 7.87 -2.60
N HIS A 104 -1.50 7.20 -3.08
CA HIS A 104 -1.06 5.90 -2.54
C HIS A 104 -0.70 6.01 -1.05
N ALA A 105 0.13 6.98 -0.67
CA ALA A 105 0.58 7.16 0.71
C ALA A 105 -0.58 7.42 1.69
N ILE A 106 -1.56 8.24 1.32
CA ILE A 106 -2.75 8.49 2.14
C ILE A 106 -3.59 7.22 2.31
N ALA A 107 -3.80 6.47 1.23
CA ALA A 107 -4.52 5.19 1.30
C ALA A 107 -3.78 4.19 2.18
N ALA A 108 -2.45 4.10 2.07
CA ALA A 108 -1.61 3.21 2.87
C ALA A 108 -1.62 3.58 4.36
N ILE A 109 -1.48 4.85 4.72
CA ILE A 109 -1.53 5.31 6.13
C ILE A 109 -2.91 5.06 6.74
N THR A 110 -3.98 5.27 5.95
CA THR A 110 -5.35 4.98 6.37
C THR A 110 -5.53 3.47 6.60
N LEU A 111 -5.02 2.62 5.70
CA LEU A 111 -4.99 1.16 5.88
C LEU A 111 -4.27 0.76 7.16
N ILE A 112 -3.06 1.28 7.40
CA ILE A 112 -2.27 0.98 8.61
C ILE A 112 -3.04 1.39 9.87
N SER A 113 -3.71 2.54 9.85
CA SER A 113 -4.53 3.03 10.96
C SER A 113 -5.73 2.11 11.23
N VAL A 114 -6.42 1.65 10.19
CA VAL A 114 -7.53 0.69 10.31
C VAL A 114 -7.04 -0.68 10.81
N ALA A 115 -5.89 -1.15 10.33
CA ALA A 115 -5.28 -2.39 10.82
C ALA A 115 -4.90 -2.29 12.31
N GLY A 116 -4.34 -1.15 12.72
CA GLY A 116 -4.03 -0.87 14.12
C GLY A 116 -5.27 -0.81 15.00
N ALA A 117 -6.35 -0.17 14.53
CA ALA A 117 -7.64 -0.16 15.23
C ALA A 117 -8.23 -1.57 15.37
N ASN A 118 -8.16 -2.40 14.32
CA ASN A 118 -8.63 -3.78 14.33
C ASN A 118 -7.87 -4.62 15.37
N TRP A 119 -6.54 -4.50 15.39
CA TRP A 119 -5.71 -5.21 16.35
C TRP A 119 -5.95 -4.71 17.79
N GLY A 120 -6.02 -3.40 18.00
CA GLY A 120 -6.31 -2.80 19.31
C GLY A 120 -7.66 -3.24 19.88
N LEU A 121 -8.69 -3.31 19.03
CA LEU A 121 -10.00 -3.81 19.41
C LEU A 121 -9.94 -5.26 19.91
N ARG A 122 -9.19 -6.13 19.23
CA ARG A 122 -9.00 -7.53 19.63
C ARG A 122 -8.15 -7.72 20.89
N LEU A 123 -7.23 -6.80 21.16
CA LEU A 123 -6.43 -6.79 22.40
C LEU A 123 -7.30 -6.45 23.63
N ILE A 124 -8.27 -5.55 23.46
CA ILE A 124 -9.15 -5.10 24.54
C ILE A 124 -10.24 -6.14 24.84
N ASP A 125 -10.94 -6.60 23.81
CA ASP A 125 -11.99 -7.61 23.96
C ASP A 125 -12.08 -8.50 22.70
N PRO A 126 -11.68 -9.78 22.79
CA PRO A 126 -11.81 -10.71 21.67
C PRO A 126 -13.26 -10.94 21.20
N ASN A 127 -14.27 -10.67 22.03
CA ASN A 127 -15.67 -10.96 21.69
C ASN A 127 -16.27 -9.93 20.73
N VAL A 128 -15.68 -8.74 20.61
CA VAL A 128 -16.16 -7.69 19.69
C VAL A 128 -15.70 -7.87 18.24
N VAL A 129 -15.02 -8.98 17.92
CA VAL A 129 -14.68 -9.35 16.54
C VAL A 129 -15.91 -9.31 15.64
N LEU A 130 -17.06 -9.78 16.14
CA LEU A 130 -18.34 -9.62 15.44
C LEU A 130 -19.23 -8.60 16.16
N PRO A 131 -19.74 -7.57 15.47
CA PRO A 131 -19.49 -7.23 14.06
C PRO A 131 -18.25 -6.35 13.82
N HIS A 132 -17.68 -5.73 14.86
CA HIS A 132 -16.76 -4.58 14.69
C HIS A 132 -15.41 -4.97 14.11
N GLY A 133 -14.77 -6.03 14.60
CA GLY A 133 -13.51 -6.53 14.04
C GLY A 133 -13.64 -6.93 12.57
N MET A 134 -14.72 -7.60 12.19
CA MET A 134 -14.99 -7.96 10.79
C MET A 134 -15.23 -6.74 9.90
N LEU A 135 -15.98 -5.73 10.37
CA LEU A 135 -16.15 -4.48 9.62
C LEU A 135 -14.81 -3.80 9.34
N LEU A 136 -13.91 -3.77 10.34
CA LEU A 136 -12.56 -3.25 10.16
C LEU A 136 -11.72 -4.11 9.20
N SER A 137 -11.88 -5.43 9.21
CA SER A 137 -11.20 -6.34 8.29
C SER A 137 -11.66 -6.13 6.85
N VAL A 138 -12.97 -5.95 6.62
CA VAL A 138 -13.52 -5.62 5.29
C VAL A 138 -13.01 -4.26 4.83
N LEU A 139 -13.05 -3.24 5.69
CA LEU A 139 -12.53 -1.92 5.37
C LEU A 139 -11.04 -1.96 5.03
N ALA A 140 -10.24 -2.71 5.80
CA ALA A 140 -8.82 -2.91 5.51
C ALA A 140 -8.61 -3.61 4.15
N ALA A 141 -9.39 -4.62 3.80
CA ALA A 141 -9.29 -5.28 2.50
C ALA A 141 -9.61 -4.33 1.33
N VAL A 142 -10.65 -3.50 1.47
CA VAL A 142 -10.99 -2.47 0.47
C VAL A 142 -9.87 -1.45 0.33
N LEU A 143 -9.35 -0.92 1.45
CA LEU A 143 -8.24 0.03 1.44
C LEU A 143 -6.96 -0.58 0.87
N THR A 144 -6.73 -1.88 1.09
CA THR A 144 -5.64 -2.63 0.46
C THR A 144 -5.79 -2.65 -1.06
N GLY A 145 -7.00 -2.88 -1.57
CA GLY A 145 -7.29 -2.78 -3.00
C GLY A 145 -7.04 -1.37 -3.57
N VAL A 146 -7.49 -0.32 -2.86
CA VAL A 146 -7.28 1.08 -3.27
C VAL A 146 -5.78 1.43 -3.27
N ALA A 147 -5.06 1.13 -2.18
CA ALA A 147 -3.63 1.36 -2.08
C ALA A 147 -2.87 0.57 -3.15
N GLY A 148 -3.22 -0.69 -3.38
CA GLY A 148 -2.64 -1.55 -4.41
C GLY A 148 -2.87 -1.02 -5.82
N TRP A 149 -4.06 -0.50 -6.14
CA TRP A 149 -4.36 0.12 -7.42
C TRP A 149 -3.47 1.34 -7.68
N HIS A 150 -3.37 2.25 -6.70
CA HIS A 150 -2.50 3.43 -6.82
C HIS A 150 -1.01 3.05 -6.84
N GLY A 151 -0.60 2.04 -6.08
CA GLY A 151 0.77 1.52 -6.08
C GLY A 151 1.14 0.91 -7.43
N GLY A 152 0.23 0.14 -8.04
CA GLY A 152 0.38 -0.39 -9.38
C GLY A 152 0.59 0.71 -10.42
N LYS A 153 -0.21 1.78 -10.39
CA LYS A 153 -0.01 2.94 -11.28
C LYS A 153 1.36 3.59 -11.12
N LEU A 154 1.89 3.68 -9.90
CA LEU A 154 3.23 4.22 -9.68
C LEU A 154 4.30 3.40 -10.42
N ILE A 155 4.19 2.07 -10.37
CA ILE A 155 5.16 1.17 -11.00
C ILE A 155 4.96 1.14 -12.52
N PHE A 156 3.73 0.89 -12.98
CA PHE A 156 3.44 0.59 -14.39
C PHE A 156 3.24 1.85 -15.25
N ASP A 157 2.64 2.91 -14.73
CA ASP A 157 2.36 4.13 -15.51
C ASP A 157 3.49 5.17 -15.32
N HIS A 158 4.13 5.20 -14.14
CA HIS A 158 5.12 6.23 -13.80
C HIS A 158 6.56 5.72 -13.70
N GLY A 159 6.78 4.40 -13.79
CA GLY A 159 8.11 3.78 -13.74
C GLY A 159 8.83 3.94 -12.39
N ILE A 160 8.09 4.19 -11.31
CA ILE A 160 8.67 4.41 -9.98
C ILE A 160 9.30 3.11 -9.48
N GLY A 161 10.56 3.17 -9.04
CA GLY A 161 11.29 2.00 -8.52
C GLY A 161 11.86 1.05 -9.58
N LEU A 162 11.70 1.36 -10.87
CA LEU A 162 12.40 0.65 -11.94
C LEU A 162 13.86 1.12 -12.00
N MET A 163 14.81 0.17 -12.02
CA MET A 163 16.24 0.45 -12.22
C MET A 163 16.59 0.47 -13.71
N VAL A 164 15.86 1.26 -14.49
CA VAL A 164 16.20 1.51 -15.89
C VAL A 164 16.61 2.98 -16.00
N SER A 165 17.90 3.21 -16.19
CA SER A 165 18.41 4.53 -16.52
C SER A 165 17.94 4.88 -17.94
N PRO A 166 17.39 6.08 -18.20
CA PRO A 166 17.12 6.54 -19.57
C PRO A 166 18.39 6.68 -20.42
N LYS A 167 19.58 6.53 -19.82
CA LYS A 167 20.89 6.74 -20.44
C LYS A 167 21.64 5.45 -20.78
N ASP A 168 21.04 4.28 -20.57
CA ASP A 168 21.60 2.97 -20.95
C ASP A 168 20.81 2.33 -22.09
#